data_AF-A0A2V4W5A7-F1
#
_entry.id   AF-A0A2V4W5A7-F1
#
_cell.length_a   1.000
_cell.length_b   1.000
_cell.length_c   1.000
_cell.angle_alpha   90.00
_cell.angle_beta   90.00
_cell.angle_gamma   90.00
#
_symmetry.space_group_name_H-M   'P 1'
#
loop_
_entity.id
_entity.type
_entity.pdbx_description
1 polymer ?
#
loop_
_entity_poly.entity_id
_entity_poly.type
_entity_poly.pdbx_seq_one_letter_code
_entity_poly.pdbx_strand_id
1 'polypeptide(L)'
;MATWTPIENAKIVGILPEYRSLLKNDETNNSAGRICAQELIDNDKLNIFTDRINKVKYPIDTLAKHIIRMDDIVSGNAIPEHADESNWANCYKY
;
A
#
# COMPACT_ATOMS: atom_id res chain seq x y z
N MET A 1 -3.13 16.08 2.70
CA MET A 1 -3.32 14.64 2.40
C MET A 1 -3.56 13.93 3.72
N ALA A 2 -4.50 12.99 3.80
CA ALA A 2 -4.68 12.22 5.04
C ALA A 2 -3.49 11.27 5.23
N THR A 3 -2.72 11.48 6.30
CA THR A 3 -1.55 10.66 6.63
C THR A 3 -1.95 9.20 6.79
N TRP A 4 -1.13 8.27 6.27
CA TRP A 4 -1.31 6.85 6.50
C TRP A 4 -0.80 6.47 7.88
N THR A 5 -1.61 5.76 8.65
CA THR A 5 -1.18 5.29 9.96
C THR A 5 -0.19 4.13 9.83
N PRO A 6 0.68 3.91 10.83
CA PRO A 6 1.59 2.77 10.81
C PRO A 6 0.88 1.41 10.67
N ILE A 7 -0.31 1.26 11.26
CA ILE A 7 -1.10 0.03 11.19
C ILE A 7 -1.65 -0.21 9.77
N GLU A 8 -2.17 0.84 9.13
CA GLU A 8 -2.59 0.77 7.73
C GLU A 8 -1.41 0.42 6.81
N ASN A 9 -0.25 1.05 7.02
CA ASN A 9 0.96 0.75 6.25
C ASN A 9 1.41 -0.71 6.44
N ALA A 10 1.39 -1.23 7.67
CA ALA A 10 1.76 -2.61 7.94
C ALA A 10 0.84 -3.61 7.21
N LYS A 11 -0.48 -3.34 7.20
CA LYS A 11 -1.45 -4.16 6.44
C LYS A 11 -1.17 -4.12 4.93
N ILE A 12 -0.84 -2.95 4.40
CA ILE A 12 -0.56 -2.76 2.97
C ILE A 12 0.77 -3.40 2.57
N VAL A 13 1.81 -3.30 3.39
CA VAL A 13 3.08 -4.03 3.15
C VAL A 13 2.84 -5.54 3.19
N GLY A 14 1.96 -6.00 4.08
CA GLY A 14 1.60 -7.41 4.21
C GLY A 14 0.94 -8.03 2.96
N ILE A 15 0.27 -7.24 2.11
CA ILE A 15 -0.42 -7.73 0.89
C ILE A 15 0.46 -7.65 -0.37
N LEU A 16 1.69 -7.13 -0.27
CA LEU A 16 2.59 -6.99 -1.42
C LEU A 16 2.98 -8.32 -2.10
N PRO A 17 3.14 -9.45 -1.38
CA PRO A 17 3.38 -10.74 -2.03
C PRO A 17 2.27 -11.13 -3.00
N GLU A 18 1.01 -10.98 -2.59
CA GLU A 18 -0.18 -11.25 -3.39
C GLU A 18 -0.27 -10.30 -4.59
N TYR A 19 -0.04 -9.01 -4.35
CA TYR A 19 0.04 -8.00 -5.42
C TYR A 19 1.07 -8.39 -6.49
N ARG A 20 2.29 -8.76 -6.09
CA ARG A 20 3.35 -9.21 -7.01
C ARG A 20 3.00 -10.53 -7.71
N SER A 21 2.26 -11.42 -7.06
CA SER A 21 1.77 -12.64 -7.68
C SER A 21 0.78 -12.34 -8.80
N LEU A 22 -0.10 -11.36 -8.62
CA LEU A 22 -1.04 -10.93 -9.66
C LEU A 22 -0.30 -10.33 -10.87
N LEU A 23 0.72 -9.49 -10.63
CA LEU A 23 1.54 -8.94 -11.72
C LEU A 23 2.27 -10.02 -12.53
N LYS A 24 2.70 -11.11 -11.88
CA LYS A 24 3.30 -12.26 -12.59
C LYS A 24 2.31 -13.04 -13.44
N ASN A 25 1.01 -12.90 -13.16
CA ASN A 25 -0.08 -13.52 -13.90
C ASN A 25 -0.68 -12.54 -14.94
N ASP A 26 0.12 -11.61 -15.44
CA ASP A 26 -0.22 -10.62 -16.48
C ASP A 26 -1.31 -9.59 -16.08
N GLU A 27 -1.60 -9.41 -14.78
CA GLU A 27 -2.45 -8.31 -14.32
C GLU A 27 -1.73 -6.96 -14.44
N THR A 28 -2.48 -5.92 -14.80
CA THR A 28 -1.94 -4.55 -14.78
C THR A 28 -1.77 -4.05 -13.35
N ASN A 29 -0.83 -3.12 -13.12
CA ASN A 29 -0.62 -2.49 -11.81
C ASN A 29 -1.93 -1.98 -11.17
N ASN A 30 -2.78 -1.34 -11.97
CA ASN A 30 -4.07 -0.82 -11.49
C ASN A 30 -5.05 -1.94 -11.15
N SER A 31 -5.12 -3.00 -11.96
CA SER A 31 -6.01 -4.14 -11.71
C SER A 31 -5.58 -4.89 -10.45
N ALA A 32 -4.31 -5.29 -10.37
CA ALA A 32 -3.73 -5.96 -9.21
C ALA A 32 -3.90 -5.14 -7.92
N GLY A 33 -3.62 -3.83 -7.99
CA GLY A 33 -3.79 -2.93 -6.85
C GLY A 33 -5.26 -2.86 -6.39
N ARG A 34 -6.23 -2.84 -7.31
CA ARG A 34 -7.66 -2.81 -6.97
C ARG A 34 -8.15 -4.14 -6.40
N ILE A 35 -7.67 -5.27 -6.91
CA ILE A 35 -7.97 -6.61 -6.36
C ILE A 35 -7.48 -6.70 -4.91
N CYS A 36 -6.21 -6.38 -4.66
CA CYS A 36 -5.65 -6.40 -3.31
C CYS A 36 -6.32 -5.38 -2.38
N ALA A 37 -6.68 -4.20 -2.89
CA ALA A 37 -7.41 -3.20 -2.10
C ALA A 37 -8.80 -3.71 -1.68
N GLN A 38 -9.53 -4.37 -2.59
CA GLN A 38 -10.82 -4.98 -2.28
C GLN A 38 -10.66 -6.08 -1.23
N GLU A 39 -9.67 -6.96 -1.39
CA GLU A 39 -9.38 -8.04 -0.45
C GLU A 39 -9.02 -7.52 0.95
N LEU A 40 -8.25 -6.43 1.04
CA LEU A 40 -7.93 -5.78 2.30
C LEU A 40 -9.19 -5.27 3.01
N ILE A 41 -10.12 -4.65 2.28
CA ILE A 41 -11.39 -4.15 2.84
C ILE A 41 -12.27 -5.31 3.30
N ASP A 42 -12.45 -6.32 2.45
CA ASP A 42 -13.35 -7.44 2.72
C ASP A 42 -12.90 -8.27 3.93
N ASN A 43 -11.58 -8.35 4.14
CA ASN A 43 -10.98 -9.09 5.26
C ASN A 43 -10.63 -8.21 6.47
N ASP A 44 -11.01 -6.93 6.50
CA ASP A 44 -10.69 -6.01 7.59
C ASP A 44 -11.56 -6.22 8.84
N LYS A 45 -11.35 -7.35 9.53
CA LYS A 45 -12.08 -7.69 10.77
C LYS A 45 -11.83 -6.72 11.94
N LEU A 46 -10.75 -5.95 11.86
CA LEU A 46 -10.31 -5.04 12.93
C LEU A 46 -10.65 -3.58 12.63
N ASN A 47 -11.37 -3.29 11.54
CA ASN A 47 -11.80 -1.94 11.18
C ASN A 47 -10.62 -0.96 11.04
N ILE A 48 -9.46 -1.45 10.59
CA ILE A 48 -8.23 -0.67 10.41
C ILE A 48 -8.42 0.43 9.36
N PHE A 49 -9.17 0.14 8.29
CA PHE A 49 -9.41 1.06 7.19
C PHE A 49 -10.74 1.81 7.30
N THR A 50 -11.57 1.54 8.32
CA THR A 50 -12.93 2.10 8.45
C THR A 50 -12.94 3.62 8.36
N ASP A 51 -12.04 4.29 9.05
CA ASP A 51 -11.92 5.74 9.02
C ASP A 51 -11.62 6.27 7.62
N ARG A 52 -10.74 5.57 6.88
CA ARG A 52 -10.37 5.93 5.51
C ARG A 52 -11.51 5.68 4.53
N ILE A 53 -12.19 4.53 4.67
CA ILE A 53 -13.35 4.17 3.86
C ILE A 53 -14.45 5.23 4.00
N ASN A 54 -14.69 5.71 5.21
CA ASN A 54 -15.72 6.71 5.49
C ASN A 54 -15.35 8.13 5.02
N LYS A 55 -14.06 8.49 5.01
CA LYS A 55 -13.59 9.85 4.72
C LYS A 55 -13.22 10.07 3.23
N VAL A 56 -13.00 9.01 2.47
CA VAL A 56 -12.47 9.09 1.10
C VAL A 56 -13.53 8.71 0.07
N LYS A 57 -13.69 9.55 -0.97
CA LYS A 57 -14.69 9.35 -2.04
C LYS A 57 -14.52 8.03 -2.81
N TYR A 58 -13.27 7.62 -3.03
CA TYR A 58 -12.91 6.40 -3.76
C TYR A 58 -11.89 5.58 -2.95
N PRO A 59 -12.36 4.80 -1.94
CA PRO A 59 -11.46 4.15 -0.99
C PRO A 59 -10.62 3.04 -1.63
N ILE A 60 -11.22 2.23 -2.52
CA ILE A 60 -10.51 1.17 -3.26
C ILE A 60 -9.39 1.77 -4.10
N ASP A 61 -9.67 2.81 -4.89
CA ASP A 61 -8.65 3.47 -5.71
C ASP A 61 -7.55 4.12 -4.90
N THR A 62 -7.89 4.63 -3.71
CA THR A 62 -6.92 5.25 -2.81
C THR A 62 -5.99 4.21 -2.20
N LEU A 63 -6.54 3.07 -1.76
CA LEU A 63 -5.76 1.93 -1.28
C LEU A 63 -4.90 1.33 -2.40
N ALA A 64 -5.46 1.14 -3.60
CA ALA A 64 -4.75 0.61 -4.75
C ALA A 64 -3.52 1.47 -5.10
N LYS A 65 -3.70 2.80 -5.17
CA LYS A 65 -2.58 3.74 -5.39
C LYS A 65 -1.51 3.63 -4.31
N HIS A 66 -1.92 3.43 -3.06
CA HIS A 66 -0.97 3.30 -1.96
C HIS A 66 -0.25 1.95 -1.95
N ILE A 67 -0.92 0.85 -2.32
CA ILE A 67 -0.28 -0.46 -2.53
C ILE A 67 0.83 -0.34 -3.59
N ILE A 68 0.52 0.26 -4.75
CA ILE A 68 1.50 0.48 -5.83
C ILE A 68 2.67 1.32 -5.31
N ARG A 69 2.38 2.43 -4.62
CA ARG A 69 3.41 3.30 -4.04
C ARG A 69 4.31 2.58 -3.04
N MET A 70 3.74 1.73 -2.19
CA MET A 70 4.48 0.97 -1.20
C MET A 70 5.35 -0.12 -1.84
N ASP A 71 4.88 -0.74 -2.93
CA ASP A 71 5.71 -1.66 -3.71
C ASP A 71 6.94 -0.96 -4.28
N ASP A 72 6.78 0.24 -4.83
CA ASP A 72 7.89 1.06 -5.32
C ASP A 72 8.88 1.43 -4.20
N ILE A 73 8.38 1.73 -2.99
CA ILE A 73 9.22 2.04 -1.83
C ILE A 73 10.04 0.83 -1.40
N VAL A 74 9.37 -0.31 -1.23
CA VAL A 74 10.01 -1.56 -0.77
C VAL A 74 11.00 -2.09 -1.80
N SER A 75 10.74 -1.83 -3.09
CA SER A 75 11.64 -2.19 -4.19
C SER A 75 12.81 -1.21 -4.38
N GLY A 76 12.85 -0.10 -3.63
CA GLY A 76 13.88 0.94 -3.75
C GLY A 76 13.73 1.85 -4.97
N ASN A 77 12.60 1.76 -5.69
CA ASN A 77 12.29 2.61 -6.84
C ASN A 77 11.80 4.00 -6.43
N ALA A 78 11.32 4.15 -5.19
CA ALA A 78 10.83 5.42 -4.69
C ALA A 78 11.18 5.64 -3.21
N ILE A 79 11.35 6.90 -2.83
CA ILE A 79 11.75 7.29 -1.47
C ILE A 79 10.48 7.49 -0.61
N PRO A 80 10.46 7.07 0.66
CA PRO A 80 9.37 7.41 1.58
C PRO A 80 9.26 8.93 1.78
N GLU A 81 8.05 9.49 1.77
CA GLU A 81 7.85 10.94 2.00
C GLU A 81 8.16 11.34 3.46
N HIS A 82 7.94 10.41 4.38
CA HIS A 82 8.27 10.52 5.80
C HIS A 82 8.95 9.22 6.22
N ALA A 83 10.25 9.29 6.51
CA ALA A 83 11.00 8.18 7.09
C ALA A 83 11.24 8.51 8.57
N ASP A 84 10.55 7.80 9.47
CA ASP A 84 10.81 7.90 10.91
C ASP A 84 12.17 7.25 11.27
N GLU A 85 12.66 6.32 10.44
CA GLU A 85 14.00 5.75 10.56
C GLU A 85 15.03 6.55 9.76
N SER A 86 16.15 6.86 10.40
CA SER A 86 17.36 7.32 9.71
C SER A 86 17.72 6.30 8.62
N ASN A 87 18.27 6.73 7.46
CA ASN A 87 18.73 5.85 6.38
C ASN A 87 19.96 5.02 6.79
N TRP A 88 19.82 4.22 7.85
CA TRP A 88 20.88 3.53 8.57
C TRP A 88 21.54 2.43 7.73
N ALA A 89 20.81 1.91 6.75
CA ALA A 89 21.28 0.88 5.83
C ALA A 89 21.70 1.42 4.45
N ASN A 90 21.75 2.75 4.24
CA ASN A 90 22.03 3.36 2.93
C ASN A 90 21.14 2.82 1.80
N CYS A 91 19.90 2.40 2.13
CA CYS A 91 18.98 1.80 1.16
C CYS A 91 18.46 2.82 0.13
N TYR A 92 18.56 4.11 0.44
CA TYR A 92 18.13 5.20 -0.44
C TYR A 92 19.35 6.06 -0.84
N LYS A 93 19.63 6.18 -2.14
CA LYS A 93 20.65 7.11 -2.66
C LYS A 93 20.05 8.52 -2.66
N TYR A 94 20.60 9.41 -1.84
CA TYR A 94 20.29 10.84 -1.85
C TYR A 94 20.78 11.52 -3.14
#